data_AF-A0A9P9MKR9-F1
#
_entry.id   AF-A0A9P9MKR9-F1
#
_cell.length_a   1.000
_cell.length_b   1.000
_cell.length_c   1.000
_cell.angle_alpha   90.00
_cell.angle_beta   90.00
_cell.angle_gamma   90.00
#
_symmetry.space_group_name_H-M   'P 1'
#
loop_
_entity.id
_entity.type
_entity.pdbx_description
1 polymer ?
#
loop_
_entity_poly.entity_id
_entity_poly.type
_entity_poly.pdbx_seq_one_letter_code
_entity_poly.pdbx_strand_id
1 'polypeptide(L)'
;MRGLLDAYYNTNNTQALQVVVKMADWAHLALTVGDKNQPGYQGNLTRSDLNYMWDTYIAGEFGGANEVFPEIYALTGDDRHLQTAKAFDNRESLFGAAVADQDILVVTPQNKPGRRRAERLHANTHVPQFLGYLRVYEHSGAREYFTAAKNFFGWVVPHREFASGGTGGNFPGANDNPELFQNRDNIANAIAQNGAETCTTYNTLKLARNLFLHEHNATYMDHYERGLFNMITGSRADTTSTTDPQFTYFQPLSPGVSRDYGNTGTCCGGTGMESHTKYQETIYLRSADGSALWVNLYVPSTLNWVEKGFSIRQETIFPRGDTANFTVTAGQGPLEIKLRVPGWIRNGFYVTVNGVAQPSTGMQRSTYFSLNRTWKTGDVVQVRMPFSIRTERALDRPDTQAIMWGPVLLQTVGSPAGGSGSYWQLSLYRYLKRDGDYQRAAIKQTSKTSTGDPLFTTTTSTNGSLSVRPYYISDTQAVSTYFRRVEPAVVFGTINTGVPNRKRNDGLPKYDIPVSGISSPGTDGPTFLDLVWDQAPFATHAAFVQVVTSTADSFVAAKVYSTKERDTIVTKAGEAERELAP
;
A
#
# COMPACT_ATOMS: atom_id res chain seq x y z
N MET A 1 1.20 -18.42 -20.37
CA MET A 1 -0.19 -18.89 -20.25
C MET A 1 -1.17 -17.76 -19.93
N ARG A 2 -0.96 -16.95 -18.89
CA ARG A 2 -1.81 -15.76 -18.57
C ARG A 2 -2.12 -14.88 -19.79
N GLY A 3 -1.11 -14.46 -20.56
CA GLY A 3 -1.35 -13.66 -21.77
C GLY A 3 -2.22 -14.33 -22.86
N LEU A 4 -2.23 -15.66 -22.95
CA LEU A 4 -3.15 -16.38 -23.87
C LEU A 4 -4.58 -16.36 -23.35
N LEU A 5 -4.78 -16.49 -22.03
CA LEU A 5 -6.09 -16.30 -21.41
C LEU A 5 -6.57 -14.85 -21.57
N ASP A 6 -5.68 -13.87 -21.40
CA ASP A 6 -6.03 -12.46 -21.63
C ASP A 6 -6.40 -12.20 -23.09
N ALA A 7 -5.68 -12.77 -24.05
CA ALA A 7 -6.05 -12.68 -25.46
C ALA A 7 -7.45 -13.28 -25.70
N TYR A 8 -7.76 -14.43 -25.09
CA TYR A 8 -9.10 -15.02 -25.17
C TYR A 8 -10.17 -14.12 -24.52
N TYR A 9 -10.00 -13.71 -23.27
CA TYR A 9 -11.00 -12.90 -22.55
C TYR A 9 -11.25 -11.54 -23.20
N ASN A 10 -10.20 -10.88 -23.73
CA ASN A 10 -10.33 -9.52 -24.25
C ASN A 10 -10.67 -9.47 -25.75
N THR A 11 -10.43 -10.55 -26.51
CA THR A 11 -10.62 -10.53 -27.98
C THR A 11 -11.39 -11.72 -28.54
N ASN A 12 -11.85 -12.63 -27.68
CA ASN A 12 -12.48 -13.89 -28.06
C ASN A 12 -11.60 -14.77 -28.99
N ASN A 13 -10.27 -14.69 -28.82
CA ASN A 13 -9.32 -15.45 -29.63
C ASN A 13 -9.31 -16.94 -29.24
N THR A 14 -10.07 -17.75 -29.96
CA THR A 14 -10.22 -19.19 -29.71
C THR A 14 -8.93 -19.98 -29.96
N GLN A 15 -8.05 -19.51 -30.85
CA GLN A 15 -6.73 -20.12 -31.04
C GLN A 15 -5.87 -19.98 -29.78
N ALA A 16 -5.88 -18.81 -29.13
CA ALA A 16 -5.17 -18.60 -27.87
C ALA A 16 -5.67 -19.54 -26.77
N LEU A 17 -7.00 -19.73 -26.69
CA LEU A 17 -7.62 -20.69 -25.78
C LEU A 17 -7.15 -22.13 -26.06
N GLN A 18 -7.16 -22.57 -27.32
CA GLN A 18 -6.70 -23.91 -27.69
C GLN A 18 -5.23 -24.14 -27.34
N VAL A 19 -4.37 -23.15 -27.56
CA VAL A 19 -2.95 -23.23 -27.21
C VAL A 19 -2.77 -23.33 -25.69
N VAL A 20 -3.46 -22.50 -24.91
CA VAL A 20 -3.27 -22.51 -23.45
C VAL A 20 -3.80 -23.78 -22.80
N VAL A 21 -4.88 -24.37 -23.31
CA VAL A 21 -5.38 -25.67 -22.85
C VAL A 21 -4.35 -26.78 -23.11
N LYS A 22 -3.73 -26.82 -24.30
CA LYS A 22 -2.66 -27.78 -24.59
C LYS A 22 -1.43 -27.58 -23.70
N MET A 23 -1.06 -26.34 -23.40
CA MET A 23 0.00 -26.05 -22.42
C MET A 23 -0.38 -26.57 -21.03
N ALA A 24 -1.66 -26.48 -20.66
CA ALA A 24 -2.14 -26.97 -19.38
C ALA A 24 -2.14 -28.50 -19.29
N ASP A 25 -2.49 -29.20 -20.37
CA ASP A 25 -2.36 -30.66 -20.48
C ASP A 25 -0.90 -31.10 -20.35
N TRP A 26 0.02 -30.40 -21.03
CA TRP A 26 1.46 -30.67 -20.91
C TRP A 26 1.94 -30.49 -19.47
N ALA A 27 1.58 -29.38 -18.81
CA ALA A 27 1.98 -29.12 -17.43
C ALA A 27 1.42 -30.17 -16.46
N HIS A 28 0.17 -30.60 -16.67
CA HIS A 28 -0.42 -31.69 -15.89
C HIS A 28 0.42 -32.97 -16.02
N LEU A 29 0.75 -33.39 -17.23
CA LEU A 29 1.58 -34.57 -17.47
C LEU A 29 2.97 -34.44 -16.85
N ALA A 30 3.62 -33.29 -17.02
CA ALA A 30 4.94 -33.03 -16.44
C ALA A 30 4.94 -33.12 -14.91
N LEU A 31 3.86 -32.67 -14.25
CA LEU A 31 3.75 -32.63 -12.79
C LEU A 31 3.16 -33.89 -12.15
N THR A 32 2.52 -34.75 -12.94
CA THR A 32 1.86 -35.97 -12.42
C THR A 32 2.53 -37.25 -12.89
N VAL A 33 3.09 -37.28 -14.09
CA VAL A 33 3.75 -38.46 -14.68
C VAL A 33 5.27 -38.26 -14.72
N GLY A 34 5.74 -37.02 -14.88
CA GLY A 34 7.16 -36.72 -15.07
C GLY A 34 7.64 -36.92 -16.51
N ASP A 35 8.95 -36.75 -16.75
CA ASP A 35 9.52 -36.96 -18.08
C ASP A 35 9.79 -38.45 -18.33
N LYS A 36 8.77 -39.14 -18.87
CA LYS A 36 8.84 -40.57 -19.23
C LYS A 36 9.96 -40.91 -20.23
N ASN A 37 10.53 -39.92 -20.91
CA ASN A 37 11.62 -40.13 -21.87
C ASN A 37 13.00 -39.99 -21.22
N GLN A 38 13.08 -39.64 -19.93
CA GLN A 38 14.35 -39.57 -19.19
C GLN A 38 14.58 -40.88 -18.44
N PRO A 39 15.64 -41.66 -18.78
CA PRO A 39 15.92 -42.94 -18.13
C PRO A 39 16.10 -42.86 -16.61
N GLY A 40 16.44 -41.67 -16.08
CA GLY A 40 16.59 -41.41 -14.65
C GLY A 40 15.27 -41.15 -13.91
N TYR A 41 14.15 -40.99 -14.62
CA TYR A 41 12.84 -40.74 -14.02
C TYR A 41 12.17 -42.07 -13.64
N GLN A 42 12.14 -42.39 -12.34
CA GLN A 42 11.67 -43.71 -11.86
C GLN A 42 10.16 -43.78 -11.57
N GLY A 43 9.40 -42.71 -11.86
CA GLY A 43 7.95 -42.69 -11.69
C GLY A 43 7.39 -41.27 -11.58
N ASN A 44 6.13 -41.19 -11.18
CA ASN A 44 5.40 -39.95 -10.97
C ASN A 44 6.09 -39.05 -9.94
N LEU A 45 6.02 -37.73 -10.14
CA LEU A 45 6.44 -36.77 -9.12
C LEU A 45 5.56 -36.91 -7.87
N THR A 46 6.19 -37.21 -6.74
CA THR A 46 5.51 -37.27 -5.45
C THR A 46 5.28 -35.88 -4.88
N ARG A 47 4.43 -35.75 -3.86
CA ARG A 47 4.30 -34.48 -3.13
C ARG A 47 5.64 -34.03 -2.51
N SER A 48 6.49 -34.96 -2.08
CA SER A 48 7.82 -34.64 -1.55
C SER A 48 8.73 -34.04 -2.62
N ASP A 49 8.64 -34.53 -3.86
CA ASP A 49 9.43 -34.01 -4.99
C ASP A 49 8.96 -32.61 -5.39
N LEU A 50 7.63 -32.40 -5.47
CA LEU A 50 7.04 -31.08 -5.74
C LEU A 50 7.46 -30.06 -4.68
N ASN A 51 7.35 -30.42 -3.41
CA ASN A 51 7.79 -29.55 -2.31
C ASN A 51 9.30 -29.23 -2.41
N TYR A 52 10.13 -30.23 -2.73
CA TYR A 52 11.56 -30.04 -2.93
C TYR A 52 11.86 -29.06 -4.08
N MET A 53 11.08 -29.11 -5.16
CA MET A 53 11.21 -28.19 -6.30
C MET A 53 10.83 -26.76 -5.90
N TRP A 54 9.63 -26.57 -5.34
CA TRP A 54 9.04 -25.24 -5.09
C TRP A 54 9.71 -24.45 -3.97
N ASP A 55 10.37 -25.11 -3.01
CA ASP A 55 11.13 -24.42 -1.97
C ASP A 55 12.49 -23.91 -2.43
N THR A 56 12.89 -24.20 -3.67
CA THR A 56 14.19 -23.76 -4.19
C THR A 56 14.19 -22.27 -4.47
N TYR A 57 15.11 -21.52 -3.83
CA TYR A 57 15.28 -20.10 -4.11
C TYR A 57 15.54 -19.82 -5.60
N ILE A 58 14.73 -18.93 -6.19
CA ILE A 58 14.68 -18.53 -7.61
C ILE A 58 14.32 -19.68 -8.57
N ALA A 59 15.02 -20.80 -8.55
CA ALA A 59 14.75 -21.89 -9.50
C ALA A 59 13.40 -22.60 -9.25
N GLY A 60 12.82 -22.45 -8.06
CA GLY A 60 11.48 -22.91 -7.72
C GLY A 60 10.39 -21.87 -7.97
N GLU A 61 10.71 -20.69 -8.51
CA GLU A 61 9.73 -19.65 -8.82
C GLU A 61 8.79 -20.10 -9.95
N PHE A 62 7.49 -20.16 -9.63
CA PHE A 62 6.43 -20.51 -10.59
C PHE A 62 5.41 -19.39 -10.81
N GLY A 63 5.63 -18.21 -10.20
CA GLY A 63 4.73 -17.07 -10.26
C GLY A 63 3.27 -17.45 -9.95
N GLY A 64 2.34 -16.96 -10.77
CA GLY A 64 0.91 -17.27 -10.66
C GLY A 64 0.47 -18.53 -11.41
N ALA A 65 1.31 -19.56 -11.55
CA ALA A 65 0.91 -20.79 -12.25
C ALA A 65 -0.37 -21.38 -11.64
N ASN A 66 -0.46 -21.45 -10.31
CA ASN A 66 -1.65 -21.90 -9.58
C ASN A 66 -2.87 -20.96 -9.68
N GLU A 67 -2.73 -19.74 -10.22
CA GLU A 67 -3.83 -18.83 -10.60
C GLU A 67 -4.43 -19.23 -11.96
N VAL A 68 -3.58 -19.62 -12.91
CA VAL A 68 -3.98 -19.88 -14.31
C VAL A 68 -4.79 -21.16 -14.45
N PHE A 69 -4.40 -22.25 -13.80
CA PHE A 69 -5.06 -23.54 -14.01
C PHE A 69 -6.52 -23.60 -13.52
N PRO A 70 -6.89 -23.03 -12.35
CA PRO A 70 -8.31 -22.98 -11.96
C PRO A 70 -9.16 -22.14 -12.93
N GLU A 71 -8.60 -21.09 -13.54
CA GLU A 71 -9.31 -20.35 -14.60
C GLU A 71 -9.54 -21.21 -15.85
N ILE A 72 -8.57 -22.04 -16.25
CA ILE A 72 -8.75 -22.98 -17.37
C ILE A 72 -9.78 -24.05 -16.99
N TYR A 73 -9.80 -24.53 -15.74
CA TYR A 73 -10.87 -25.39 -15.24
C TYR A 73 -12.24 -24.74 -15.40
N ALA A 74 -12.39 -23.46 -15.05
CA ALA A 74 -13.65 -22.72 -15.22
C ALA A 74 -14.15 -22.70 -16.69
N LEU A 75 -13.23 -22.71 -17.65
CA LEU A 75 -13.53 -22.68 -19.08
C LEU A 75 -13.81 -24.06 -19.69
N THR A 76 -13.22 -25.12 -19.13
CA THR A 76 -13.20 -26.46 -19.75
C THR A 76 -14.00 -27.50 -18.99
N GLY A 77 -14.17 -27.33 -17.67
CA GLY A 77 -14.73 -28.32 -16.77
C GLY A 77 -13.79 -29.51 -16.47
N ASP A 78 -12.52 -29.47 -16.89
CA ASP A 78 -11.60 -30.58 -16.71
C ASP A 78 -10.88 -30.51 -15.34
N ASP A 79 -11.26 -31.40 -14.42
CA ASP A 79 -10.71 -31.52 -13.07
C ASP A 79 -9.19 -31.66 -13.02
N ARG A 80 -8.56 -32.17 -14.09
CA ARG A 80 -7.10 -32.28 -14.18
C ARG A 80 -6.43 -30.92 -14.00
N HIS A 81 -7.03 -29.83 -14.48
CA HIS A 81 -6.46 -28.49 -14.29
C HIS A 81 -6.48 -28.06 -12.82
N LEU A 82 -7.55 -28.33 -12.08
CA LEU A 82 -7.58 -28.04 -10.65
C LEU A 82 -6.57 -28.90 -9.87
N GLN A 83 -6.38 -30.17 -10.28
CA GLN A 83 -5.32 -31.02 -9.72
C GLN A 83 -3.93 -30.45 -10.00
N THR A 84 -3.68 -29.98 -11.23
CA THR A 84 -2.42 -29.32 -11.61
C THR A 84 -2.17 -28.06 -10.78
N ALA A 85 -3.20 -27.23 -10.55
CA ALA A 85 -3.07 -26.05 -9.69
C ALA A 85 -2.53 -26.40 -8.30
N LYS A 86 -3.07 -27.46 -7.68
CA LYS A 86 -2.67 -27.95 -6.36
C LYS A 86 -1.28 -28.61 -6.35
N ALA A 87 -0.73 -28.97 -7.51
CA ALA A 87 0.64 -29.46 -7.59
C ALA A 87 1.67 -28.35 -7.30
N PHE A 88 1.29 -27.08 -7.50
CA PHE A 88 2.11 -25.90 -7.19
C PHE A 88 1.99 -25.41 -5.74
N ASP A 89 1.18 -26.05 -4.89
CA ASP A 89 1.09 -25.64 -3.50
C ASP A 89 2.45 -25.76 -2.81
N ASN A 90 2.94 -24.65 -2.25
CA ASN A 90 4.13 -24.65 -1.41
C ASN A 90 3.78 -25.18 -0.01
N ARG A 91 3.60 -26.51 0.11
CA ARG A 91 3.11 -27.17 1.33
C ARG A 91 4.20 -27.37 2.40
N GLU A 92 5.47 -27.50 2.00
CA GLU A 92 6.58 -27.79 2.93
C GLU A 92 7.03 -26.54 3.70
N SER A 93 7.01 -25.35 3.08
CA SER A 93 7.38 -24.12 3.78
C SER A 93 6.22 -23.18 4.09
N LEU A 94 5.43 -22.75 3.09
CA LEU A 94 4.66 -21.51 3.23
C LEU A 94 3.15 -21.69 3.45
N PHE A 95 2.51 -22.64 2.76
CA PHE A 95 1.05 -22.81 2.80
C PHE A 95 0.53 -23.13 4.20
N GLY A 96 1.12 -24.14 4.86
CA GLY A 96 0.70 -24.56 6.20
C GLY A 96 0.89 -23.45 7.24
N ALA A 97 2.02 -22.73 7.17
CA ALA A 97 2.28 -21.58 8.02
C ALA A 97 1.26 -20.46 7.81
N ALA A 98 0.88 -20.19 6.55
CA ALA A 98 -0.14 -19.20 6.22
C ALA A 98 -1.53 -19.59 6.75
N VAL A 99 -1.91 -20.87 6.64
CA VAL A 99 -3.15 -21.37 7.24
C VAL A 99 -3.14 -21.20 8.77
N ALA A 100 -2.00 -21.44 9.41
CA ALA A 100 -1.82 -21.33 10.86
C ALA A 100 -1.54 -19.89 11.37
N ASP A 101 -1.55 -18.90 10.48
CA ASP A 101 -1.19 -17.50 10.76
C ASP A 101 0.20 -17.31 11.41
N GLN A 102 1.19 -18.05 10.90
CA GLN A 102 2.58 -17.98 11.32
C GLN A 102 3.41 -17.20 10.29
N ASP A 103 3.63 -15.91 10.54
CA ASP A 103 4.49 -15.07 9.70
C ASP A 103 5.93 -15.59 9.72
N ILE A 104 6.29 -16.28 8.65
CA ILE A 104 7.62 -16.85 8.43
C ILE A 104 8.32 -16.20 7.24
N LEU A 105 7.85 -15.07 6.71
CA LEU A 105 8.43 -14.47 5.49
C LEU A 105 9.93 -14.20 5.61
N VAL A 106 10.37 -13.94 6.84
CA VAL A 106 11.78 -13.94 7.24
C VAL A 106 11.95 -14.80 8.49
N VAL A 107 12.99 -15.64 8.50
CA VAL A 107 13.31 -16.53 9.64
C VAL A 107 14.80 -16.50 9.96
N THR A 108 15.18 -16.98 11.14
CA THR A 108 16.59 -17.24 11.47
C THR A 108 17.07 -18.53 10.81
N PRO A 109 18.39 -18.73 10.63
CA PRO A 109 18.93 -19.96 10.05
C PRO A 109 18.50 -21.25 10.77
N GLN A 110 18.27 -21.18 12.08
CA GLN A 110 17.85 -22.35 12.90
C GLN A 110 16.37 -22.70 12.72
N ASN A 111 15.56 -21.75 12.25
CA ASN A 111 14.10 -21.89 12.13
C ASN A 111 13.64 -22.01 10.68
N LYS A 112 14.54 -22.33 9.75
CA LYS A 112 14.20 -22.50 8.34
C LYS A 112 13.25 -23.68 8.16
N PRO A 113 12.00 -23.46 7.68
CA PRO A 113 11.16 -24.55 7.26
C PRO A 113 11.57 -25.02 5.86
N GLY A 114 11.37 -26.32 5.62
CA GLY A 114 11.67 -26.94 4.34
C GLY A 114 13.15 -27.10 4.01
N ARG A 115 13.44 -28.02 3.09
CA ARG A 115 14.82 -28.45 2.79
C ARG A 115 15.65 -27.46 1.98
N ARG A 116 15.03 -26.56 1.22
CA ARG A 116 15.74 -25.70 0.24
C ARG A 116 15.42 -24.21 0.31
N ARG A 117 14.51 -23.85 1.20
CA ARG A 117 14.06 -22.47 1.39
C ARG A 117 15.19 -21.58 1.89
N ALA A 118 15.21 -20.31 1.45
CA ALA A 118 16.06 -19.27 2.03
C ALA A 118 15.49 -18.73 3.36
N GLU A 119 16.32 -18.03 4.14
CA GLU A 119 15.91 -17.34 5.38
C GLU A 119 14.88 -16.24 5.08
N ARG A 120 15.08 -15.51 3.97
CA ARG A 120 14.18 -14.46 3.48
C ARG A 120 13.55 -14.90 2.17
N LEU A 121 12.24 -14.72 2.04
CA LEU A 121 11.54 -15.03 0.79
C LEU A 121 11.55 -13.84 -0.17
N HIS A 122 11.69 -14.14 -1.46
CA HIS A 122 11.50 -13.17 -2.54
C HIS A 122 10.05 -12.74 -2.62
N ALA A 123 9.78 -11.44 -2.56
CA ALA A 123 8.42 -10.93 -2.43
C ALA A 123 7.57 -11.28 -3.67
N ASN A 124 8.03 -10.87 -4.86
CA ASN A 124 7.29 -11.12 -6.10
C ASN A 124 7.15 -12.60 -6.49
N THR A 125 8.06 -13.49 -6.08
CA THR A 125 7.88 -14.94 -6.26
C THR A 125 6.67 -15.48 -5.50
N HIS A 126 6.40 -14.94 -4.30
CA HIS A 126 5.44 -15.54 -3.37
C HIS A 126 4.07 -14.87 -3.38
N VAL A 127 3.97 -13.55 -3.58
CA VAL A 127 2.66 -12.86 -3.64
C VAL A 127 1.70 -13.48 -4.68
N PRO A 128 2.12 -13.80 -5.92
CA PRO A 128 1.25 -14.44 -6.91
C PRO A 128 0.72 -15.82 -6.49
N GLN A 129 1.45 -16.57 -5.65
CA GLN A 129 1.00 -17.89 -5.20
C GLN A 129 -0.29 -17.77 -4.39
N PHE A 130 -0.45 -16.70 -3.61
CA PHE A 130 -1.65 -16.44 -2.82
C PHE A 130 -2.84 -15.94 -3.65
N LEU A 131 -2.60 -15.32 -4.80
CA LEU A 131 -3.65 -15.13 -5.82
C LEU A 131 -4.14 -16.48 -6.35
N GLY A 132 -3.21 -17.38 -6.63
CA GLY A 132 -3.56 -18.73 -7.06
C GLY A 132 -4.31 -19.52 -6.00
N TYR A 133 -3.97 -19.37 -4.71
CA TYR A 133 -4.76 -19.96 -3.63
C TYR A 133 -6.20 -19.45 -3.61
N LEU A 134 -6.44 -18.15 -3.85
CA LEU A 134 -7.81 -17.64 -4.00
C LEU A 134 -8.56 -18.28 -5.17
N ARG A 135 -7.90 -18.47 -6.33
CA ARG A 135 -8.51 -19.17 -7.48
C ARG A 135 -8.80 -20.65 -7.19
N VAL A 136 -7.90 -21.33 -6.48
CA VAL A 136 -8.15 -22.72 -6.04
C VAL A 136 -9.32 -22.77 -5.05
N TYR A 137 -9.41 -21.82 -4.11
CA TYR A 137 -10.54 -21.70 -3.19
C TYR A 137 -11.88 -21.53 -3.93
N GLU A 138 -11.93 -20.64 -4.91
CA GLU A 138 -13.13 -20.31 -5.68
C GLU A 138 -13.71 -21.53 -6.42
N HIS A 139 -12.84 -22.41 -6.95
CA HIS A 139 -13.26 -23.57 -7.73
C HIS A 139 -13.33 -24.88 -6.92
N SER A 140 -12.60 -25.00 -5.81
CA SER A 140 -12.60 -26.22 -4.98
C SER A 140 -13.47 -26.13 -3.73
N GLY A 141 -13.80 -24.92 -3.28
CA GLY A 141 -14.47 -24.68 -2.02
C GLY A 141 -13.57 -24.86 -0.78
N ALA A 142 -12.30 -25.24 -0.90
CA ALA A 142 -11.42 -25.53 0.24
C ALA A 142 -10.98 -24.24 0.96
N ARG A 143 -11.54 -24.00 2.15
CA ARG A 143 -11.39 -22.74 2.92
C ARG A 143 -9.97 -22.43 3.38
N GLU A 144 -9.13 -23.46 3.55
CA GLU A 144 -7.71 -23.30 3.90
C GLU A 144 -6.96 -22.36 2.95
N TYR A 145 -7.26 -22.41 1.65
CA TYR A 145 -6.61 -21.55 0.66
C TYR A 145 -6.99 -20.07 0.81
N PHE A 146 -8.25 -19.79 1.14
CA PHE A 146 -8.70 -18.42 1.43
C PHE A 146 -8.05 -17.90 2.72
N THR A 147 -8.04 -18.71 3.79
CA THR A 147 -7.37 -18.37 5.05
C THR A 147 -5.90 -18.07 4.84
N ALA A 148 -5.19 -18.90 4.06
CA ALA A 148 -3.79 -18.67 3.73
C ALA A 148 -3.56 -17.32 3.03
N ALA A 149 -4.36 -16.99 2.02
CA ALA A 149 -4.26 -15.71 1.29
C ALA A 149 -4.55 -14.49 2.17
N LYS A 150 -5.56 -14.58 3.04
CA LYS A 150 -5.91 -13.53 3.99
C LYS A 150 -4.78 -13.27 4.99
N ASN A 151 -4.27 -14.33 5.62
CA ASN A 151 -3.22 -14.21 6.64
C ASN A 151 -1.92 -13.68 6.03
N PHE A 152 -1.51 -14.20 4.87
CA PHE A 152 -0.33 -13.70 4.15
C PHE A 152 -0.45 -12.21 3.83
N PHE A 153 -1.62 -11.73 3.37
CA PHE A 153 -1.81 -10.30 3.17
C PHE A 153 -1.62 -9.51 4.47
N GLY A 154 -2.13 -10.01 5.60
CA GLY A 154 -1.94 -9.42 6.94
C GLY A 154 -0.49 -9.44 7.44
N TRP A 155 0.37 -10.31 6.92
CA TRP A 155 1.80 -10.29 7.20
C TRP A 155 2.52 -9.16 6.45
N VAL A 156 2.06 -8.85 5.23
CA VAL A 156 2.65 -7.80 4.40
C VAL A 156 2.09 -6.42 4.77
N VAL A 157 0.78 -6.27 4.85
CA VAL A 157 0.09 -4.99 5.10
C VAL A 157 -0.53 -5.03 6.50
N PRO A 158 -0.18 -4.09 7.41
CA PRO A 158 0.64 -2.89 7.21
C PRO A 158 2.15 -3.06 7.49
N HIS A 159 2.59 -4.23 7.92
CA HIS A 159 3.86 -4.41 8.64
C HIS A 159 5.13 -4.29 7.78
N ARG A 160 5.00 -4.42 6.47
CA ARG A 160 6.08 -4.35 5.49
C ARG A 160 5.73 -3.36 4.37
N GLU A 161 4.74 -2.50 4.57
CA GLU A 161 4.29 -1.52 3.58
C GLU A 161 5.03 -0.19 3.76
N PHE A 162 5.71 0.28 2.71
CA PHE A 162 6.22 1.65 2.64
C PHE A 162 5.08 2.65 2.38
N ALA A 163 5.32 3.94 2.61
CA ALA A 163 4.32 4.99 2.40
C ALA A 163 3.84 5.07 0.93
N SER A 164 4.63 4.55 -0.02
CA SER A 164 4.27 4.43 -1.43
C SER A 164 3.30 3.28 -1.74
N GLY A 165 3.08 2.37 -0.79
CA GLY A 165 2.32 1.11 -0.97
C GLY A 165 3.18 -0.09 -1.38
N GLY A 166 4.48 0.10 -1.61
CA GLY A 166 5.42 -0.98 -1.94
C GLY A 166 5.95 -1.74 -0.72
N THR A 167 6.69 -2.81 -0.97
CA THR A 167 7.34 -3.65 0.05
C THR A 167 8.66 -4.23 -0.48
N GLY A 168 9.39 -4.97 0.37
CA GLY A 168 10.76 -5.44 0.12
C GLY A 168 11.81 -4.49 0.68
N GLY A 169 13.08 -4.81 0.48
CA GLY A 169 14.20 -3.93 0.82
C GLY A 169 15.31 -4.61 1.61
N ASN A 170 16.40 -3.89 1.83
CA ASN A 170 17.58 -4.38 2.54
C ASN A 170 17.64 -3.85 3.96
N PHE A 171 18.29 -4.56 4.88
CA PHE A 171 18.51 -4.06 6.23
C PHE A 171 19.88 -4.50 6.76
N PRO A 172 20.45 -3.81 7.78
CA PRO A 172 21.76 -4.15 8.32
C PRO A 172 21.90 -5.65 8.65
N GLY A 173 22.86 -6.30 8.00
CA GLY A 173 23.10 -7.75 8.10
C GLY A 173 22.46 -8.60 7.00
N ALA A 174 21.59 -8.03 6.16
CA ALA A 174 20.97 -8.68 5.01
C ALA A 174 20.81 -7.66 3.85
N ASN A 175 21.95 -7.30 3.26
CA ASN A 175 22.06 -6.32 2.17
C ASN A 175 22.33 -7.01 0.81
N ASP A 176 21.74 -8.18 0.60
CA ASP A 176 22.02 -9.09 -0.50
C ASP A 176 21.07 -8.87 -1.69
N ASN A 177 19.76 -8.84 -1.45
CA ASN A 177 18.76 -8.62 -2.50
C ASN A 177 17.56 -7.79 -1.97
N PRO A 178 17.33 -6.57 -2.51
CA PRO A 178 16.19 -5.73 -2.12
C PRO A 178 14.81 -6.28 -2.55
N GLU A 179 14.74 -7.30 -3.40
CA GLU A 179 13.48 -7.95 -3.82
C GLU A 179 12.93 -8.91 -2.75
N LEU A 180 13.73 -9.22 -1.73
CA LEU A 180 13.35 -10.06 -0.60
C LEU A 180 12.52 -9.26 0.40
N PHE A 181 11.62 -9.93 1.11
CA PHE A 181 10.92 -9.32 2.24
C PHE A 181 11.92 -8.83 3.30
N GLN A 182 11.64 -7.66 3.85
CA GLN A 182 12.25 -7.14 5.06
C GLN A 182 11.65 -7.81 6.31
N ASN A 183 12.32 -7.67 7.46
CA ASN A 183 11.76 -8.10 8.75
C ASN A 183 10.44 -7.38 9.04
N ARG A 184 9.60 -8.01 9.86
CA ARG A 184 8.34 -7.41 10.29
C ARG A 184 8.60 -6.07 10.99
N ASP A 185 7.82 -5.05 10.62
CA ASP A 185 7.89 -3.68 11.14
C ASP A 185 9.22 -2.94 10.89
N ASN A 186 10.14 -3.50 10.11
CA ASN A 186 11.44 -2.89 9.77
C ASN A 186 11.33 -2.00 8.52
N ILE A 187 10.81 -0.79 8.68
CA ILE A 187 10.56 0.13 7.57
C ILE A 187 11.74 1.06 7.32
N ALA A 188 12.26 1.73 8.35
CA ALA A 188 13.28 2.75 8.21
C ALA A 188 14.60 2.20 7.70
N ASN A 189 14.98 0.99 8.11
CA ASN A 189 16.20 0.37 7.58
C ASN A 189 15.98 -0.22 6.19
N ALA A 190 14.78 -0.74 5.89
CA ALA A 190 14.41 -1.27 4.56
C ALA A 190 14.50 -0.23 3.43
N ILE A 191 14.40 1.07 3.77
CA ILE A 191 14.61 2.19 2.85
C ILE A 191 16.07 2.27 2.36
N ALA A 192 17.03 1.84 3.18
CA ALA A 192 18.45 1.97 2.88
C ALA A 192 18.85 1.01 1.76
N GLN A 193 19.63 1.53 0.80
CA GLN A 193 20.22 0.73 -0.29
C GLN A 193 19.16 0.13 -1.23
N ASN A 194 18.45 1.01 -1.94
CA ASN A 194 17.48 0.82 -3.04
C ASN A 194 16.06 1.32 -2.68
N GLY A 195 15.04 0.58 -3.09
CA GLY A 195 13.65 0.96 -3.03
C GLY A 195 12.74 -0.21 -3.34
N ALA A 196 11.45 0.03 -3.47
CA ALA A 196 10.45 -1.02 -3.64
C ALA A 196 10.37 -1.48 -5.11
N GLU A 197 10.23 -2.78 -5.33
CA GLU A 197 10.08 -3.40 -6.66
C GLU A 197 8.64 -3.24 -7.20
N THR A 198 8.49 -2.76 -8.44
CA THR A 198 7.19 -2.49 -9.08
C THR A 198 6.29 -3.74 -9.16
N CYS A 199 6.83 -4.90 -9.55
CA CYS A 199 6.05 -6.14 -9.68
C CYS A 199 5.38 -6.56 -8.37
N THR A 200 6.10 -6.41 -7.27
CA THR A 200 5.59 -6.81 -5.95
C THR A 200 4.34 -6.00 -5.63
N THR A 201 4.37 -4.67 -5.82
CA THR A 201 3.18 -3.83 -5.64
C THR A 201 2.06 -4.22 -6.59
N TYR A 202 2.34 -4.42 -7.89
CA TYR A 202 1.33 -4.89 -8.84
C TYR A 202 0.56 -6.13 -8.33
N ASN A 203 1.29 -7.13 -7.81
CA ASN A 203 0.68 -8.36 -7.31
C ASN A 203 0.00 -8.20 -5.94
N THR A 204 0.49 -7.33 -5.04
CA THR A 204 -0.21 -7.07 -3.77
C THR A 204 -1.51 -6.31 -3.98
N LEU A 205 -1.57 -5.41 -4.97
CA LEU A 205 -2.83 -4.74 -5.37
C LEU A 205 -3.83 -5.75 -5.94
N LYS A 206 -3.38 -6.67 -6.81
CA LYS A 206 -4.23 -7.79 -7.26
C LYS A 206 -4.75 -8.60 -6.07
N LEU A 207 -3.90 -8.90 -5.09
CA LEU A 207 -4.28 -9.71 -3.92
C LEU A 207 -5.33 -8.99 -3.08
N ALA A 208 -5.12 -7.71 -2.77
CA ALA A 208 -6.08 -6.87 -2.04
C ALA A 208 -7.44 -6.82 -2.75
N ARG A 209 -7.46 -6.63 -4.07
CA ARG A 209 -8.70 -6.65 -4.85
C ARG A 209 -9.44 -7.98 -4.76
N ASN A 210 -8.73 -9.10 -4.88
CA ASN A 210 -9.39 -10.40 -4.81
C ASN A 210 -9.88 -10.72 -3.39
N LEU A 211 -9.14 -10.36 -2.34
CA LEU A 211 -9.65 -10.47 -0.97
C LEU A 211 -10.88 -9.59 -0.73
N PHE A 212 -10.91 -8.38 -1.31
CA PHE A 212 -12.09 -7.51 -1.26
C PHE A 212 -13.33 -8.16 -1.89
N LEU A 213 -13.20 -8.90 -2.99
CA LEU A 213 -14.32 -9.62 -3.63
C LEU A 213 -14.96 -10.67 -2.72
N HIS A 214 -14.27 -11.09 -1.65
CA HIS A 214 -14.76 -12.09 -0.69
C HIS A 214 -15.18 -11.47 0.65
N GLU A 215 -14.43 -10.50 1.18
CA GLU A 215 -14.71 -9.93 2.52
C GLU A 215 -15.38 -8.55 2.49
N HIS A 216 -15.33 -7.84 1.35
CA HIS A 216 -15.79 -6.46 1.20
C HIS A 216 -15.19 -5.46 2.22
N ASN A 217 -14.00 -5.75 2.75
CA ASN A 217 -13.31 -4.89 3.69
C ASN A 217 -12.60 -3.73 2.97
N ALA A 218 -12.95 -2.48 3.29
CA ALA A 218 -12.40 -1.30 2.62
C ALA A 218 -10.90 -1.10 2.86
N THR A 219 -10.29 -1.70 3.89
CA THR A 219 -8.85 -1.59 4.13
C THR A 219 -8.02 -2.17 2.98
N TYR A 220 -8.53 -3.20 2.29
CA TYR A 220 -7.93 -3.70 1.06
C TYR A 220 -7.89 -2.63 -0.03
N MET A 221 -8.95 -1.83 -0.13
CA MET A 221 -9.03 -0.74 -1.12
C MET A 221 -8.25 0.51 -0.70
N ASP A 222 -7.97 0.70 0.58
CA ASP A 222 -7.02 1.70 1.04
C ASP A 222 -5.59 1.35 0.61
N HIS A 223 -5.17 0.08 0.75
CA HIS A 223 -3.90 -0.39 0.18
C HIS A 223 -3.90 -0.27 -1.35
N TYR A 224 -5.01 -0.66 -2.00
CA TYR A 224 -5.15 -0.56 -3.46
C TYR A 224 -4.96 0.88 -3.95
N GLU A 225 -5.66 1.83 -3.33
CA GLU A 225 -5.55 3.26 -3.63
C GLU A 225 -4.12 3.77 -3.42
N ARG A 226 -3.49 3.43 -2.29
CA ARG A 226 -2.13 3.87 -1.98
C ARG A 226 -1.13 3.39 -3.02
N GLY A 227 -1.08 2.10 -3.32
CA GLY A 227 -0.14 1.57 -4.31
C GLY A 227 -0.42 2.07 -5.72
N LEU A 228 -1.69 2.24 -6.09
CA LEU A 228 -2.08 2.70 -7.43
C LEU A 228 -1.67 4.15 -7.71
N PHE A 229 -2.09 5.08 -6.85
CA PHE A 229 -1.85 6.52 -7.08
C PHE A 229 -0.43 6.95 -6.78
N ASN A 230 0.34 6.15 -6.05
CA ASN A 230 1.74 6.47 -5.75
C ASN A 230 2.67 5.61 -6.60
N MET A 231 2.83 4.34 -6.24
CA MET A 231 3.85 3.49 -6.83
C MET A 231 3.60 3.16 -8.30
N ILE A 232 2.42 2.64 -8.63
CA ILE A 232 2.09 2.23 -10.01
C ILE A 232 2.01 3.43 -10.94
N THR A 233 1.26 4.48 -10.60
CA THR A 233 1.22 5.68 -11.46
C THR A 233 2.63 6.27 -11.64
N GLY A 234 3.45 6.24 -10.57
CA GLY A 234 4.82 6.71 -10.60
C GLY A 234 5.83 5.81 -11.33
N SER A 235 5.48 4.58 -11.71
CA SER A 235 6.44 3.59 -12.23
C SER A 235 6.71 3.70 -13.73
N ARG A 236 6.13 4.70 -14.40
CA ARG A 236 6.33 5.01 -15.82
C ARG A 236 6.81 6.44 -15.96
N ALA A 237 7.82 6.67 -16.79
CA ALA A 237 8.27 8.03 -17.09
C ALA A 237 7.14 8.85 -17.72
N ASP A 238 7.10 10.15 -17.41
CA ASP A 238 6.19 11.09 -18.09
C ASP A 238 6.73 11.42 -19.49
N THR A 239 6.59 10.47 -20.41
CA THR A 239 7.09 10.54 -21.77
C THR A 239 5.98 10.34 -22.79
N THR A 240 6.11 11.04 -23.92
CA THR A 240 5.24 10.86 -25.10
C THR A 240 5.75 9.77 -26.05
N SER A 241 6.86 9.11 -25.71
CA SER A 241 7.41 7.98 -26.47
C SER A 241 6.38 6.86 -26.65
N THR A 242 6.25 6.39 -27.88
CA THR A 242 5.41 5.26 -28.27
C THR A 242 6.22 3.99 -28.58
N THR A 243 7.55 4.08 -28.61
CA THR A 243 8.46 2.97 -28.91
C THR A 243 9.06 2.34 -27.65
N ASP A 244 9.17 3.11 -26.57
CA ASP A 244 9.61 2.63 -25.27
C ASP A 244 8.75 3.28 -24.19
N PRO A 245 7.98 2.49 -23.41
CA PRO A 245 7.14 3.02 -22.36
C PRO A 245 7.92 3.47 -21.11
N GLN A 246 9.22 3.16 -21.00
CA GLN A 246 10.13 3.63 -19.94
C GLN A 246 9.62 3.37 -18.51
N PHE A 247 9.62 2.09 -18.10
CA PHE A 247 9.22 1.68 -16.76
C PHE A 247 10.39 1.59 -15.77
N THR A 248 10.08 1.78 -14.49
CA THR A 248 10.99 1.56 -13.36
C THR A 248 10.97 0.11 -12.91
N TYR A 249 12.14 -0.46 -12.58
CA TYR A 249 12.20 -1.73 -11.86
C TYR A 249 12.00 -1.50 -10.36
N PHE A 250 12.92 -0.73 -9.77
CA PHE A 250 12.80 -0.22 -8.41
C PHE A 250 12.39 1.23 -8.46
N GLN A 251 11.48 1.62 -7.57
CA GLN A 251 11.31 3.03 -7.25
C GLN A 251 12.13 3.36 -6.01
N PRO A 252 13.14 4.25 -6.13
CA PRO A 252 14.05 4.53 -5.04
C PRO A 252 13.32 5.14 -3.84
N LEU A 253 13.65 4.65 -2.65
CA LEU A 253 13.17 5.20 -1.39
C LEU A 253 14.30 5.88 -0.60
N SER A 254 15.54 5.48 -0.87
CA SER A 254 16.74 6.15 -0.37
C SER A 254 16.71 7.65 -0.70
N PRO A 255 16.91 8.55 0.28
CA PRO A 255 16.87 9.99 0.05
C PRO A 255 17.92 10.50 -0.95
N GLY A 256 17.49 11.43 -1.80
CA GLY A 256 18.35 12.14 -2.75
C GLY A 256 18.73 11.32 -3.98
N VAL A 257 17.93 10.31 -4.33
CA VAL A 257 18.20 9.38 -5.44
C VAL A 257 17.22 9.63 -6.59
N SER A 258 17.72 9.50 -7.82
CA SER A 258 16.93 9.60 -9.05
C SER A 258 16.30 8.26 -9.43
N ARG A 259 15.12 8.30 -10.06
CA ARG A 259 14.54 7.13 -10.72
C ARG A 259 15.36 6.74 -11.94
N ASP A 260 15.44 5.44 -12.17
CA ASP A 260 15.99 4.85 -13.39
C ASP A 260 14.87 4.23 -14.23
N TYR A 261 14.93 4.44 -15.54
CA TYR A 261 13.91 4.00 -16.49
C TYR A 261 14.57 3.25 -17.65
N GLY A 262 13.87 2.24 -18.17
CA GLY A 262 14.35 1.46 -19.32
C GLY A 262 14.53 -0.02 -19.01
N ASN A 263 13.53 -0.64 -18.37
CA ASN A 263 13.58 -2.06 -17.98
C ASN A 263 12.77 -3.00 -18.90
N THR A 264 12.40 -2.55 -20.10
CA THR A 264 11.60 -3.35 -21.04
C THR A 264 12.30 -4.70 -21.29
N GLY A 265 11.57 -5.82 -21.12
CA GLY A 265 12.12 -7.18 -21.18
C GLY A 265 12.45 -7.82 -19.82
N THR A 266 12.31 -7.09 -18.72
CA THR A 266 12.37 -7.64 -17.34
C THR A 266 10.98 -7.95 -16.79
N CYS A 267 10.90 -8.55 -15.59
CA CYS A 267 9.63 -8.77 -14.89
C CYS A 267 8.84 -7.47 -14.69
N CYS A 268 9.49 -6.41 -14.17
CA CYS A 268 8.87 -5.10 -13.94
C CYS A 268 8.51 -4.39 -15.25
N GLY A 269 9.23 -4.67 -16.34
CA GLY A 269 8.84 -4.21 -17.68
C GLY A 269 7.54 -4.88 -18.14
N GLY A 270 7.40 -6.19 -17.91
CA GLY A 270 6.18 -6.94 -18.19
C GLY A 270 4.98 -6.44 -17.38
N THR A 271 5.10 -6.38 -16.05
CA THR A 271 4.01 -5.89 -15.19
C THR A 271 3.73 -4.40 -15.39
N GLY A 272 4.74 -3.59 -15.73
CA GLY A 272 4.58 -2.20 -16.14
C GLY A 272 3.66 -2.08 -17.36
N MET A 273 3.92 -2.86 -18.42
CA MET A 273 3.05 -2.88 -19.61
C MET A 273 1.60 -3.24 -19.27
N GLU A 274 1.36 -4.18 -18.36
CA GLU A 274 0.01 -4.54 -17.93
C GLU A 274 -0.65 -3.42 -17.10
N SER A 275 0.08 -2.87 -16.13
CA SER A 275 -0.43 -1.94 -15.12
C SER A 275 -1.16 -0.74 -15.72
N HIS A 276 -0.57 -0.12 -16.74
CA HIS A 276 -1.08 1.14 -17.30
C HIS A 276 -2.22 0.96 -18.31
N THR A 277 -2.63 -0.28 -18.59
CA THR A 277 -3.75 -0.58 -19.51
C THR A 277 -5.07 -0.82 -18.79
N LYS A 278 -5.05 -0.89 -17.45
CA LYS A 278 -6.14 -1.47 -16.66
C LYS A 278 -6.56 -0.66 -15.43
N TYR A 279 -6.24 0.63 -15.34
CA TYR A 279 -6.66 1.49 -14.23
C TYR A 279 -8.16 1.41 -13.90
N GLN A 280 -8.99 1.11 -14.91
CA GLN A 280 -10.44 0.95 -14.82
C GLN A 280 -10.91 -0.28 -14.03
N GLU A 281 -10.08 -1.32 -13.87
CA GLU A 281 -10.51 -2.66 -13.42
C GLU A 281 -11.01 -2.73 -11.97
N THR A 282 -10.73 -1.69 -11.19
CA THR A 282 -11.10 -1.62 -9.76
C THR A 282 -11.81 -0.31 -9.43
N ILE A 283 -12.21 0.50 -10.41
CA ILE A 283 -12.99 1.73 -10.13
C ILE A 283 -14.35 1.34 -9.54
N TYR A 284 -15.03 0.41 -10.22
CA TYR A 284 -16.34 -0.09 -9.84
C TYR A 284 -16.32 -1.61 -9.71
N LEU A 285 -17.03 -2.15 -8.73
CA LEU A 285 -17.36 -3.57 -8.62
C LEU A 285 -18.87 -3.72 -8.39
N ARG A 286 -19.46 -4.85 -8.79
CA ARG A 286 -20.90 -5.12 -8.62
C ARG A 286 -21.13 -6.36 -7.76
N SER A 287 -22.20 -6.37 -6.97
CA SER A 287 -22.65 -7.59 -6.29
C SER A 287 -23.11 -8.64 -7.30
N ALA A 288 -23.03 -9.92 -6.92
CA ALA A 288 -23.39 -11.03 -7.80
C ALA A 288 -24.86 -11.01 -8.25
N ASP A 289 -25.76 -10.54 -7.39
CA ASP A 289 -27.20 -10.35 -7.68
C ASP A 289 -27.50 -9.05 -8.45
N GLY A 290 -26.50 -8.21 -8.71
CA GLY A 290 -26.65 -6.92 -9.39
C GLY A 290 -27.47 -5.88 -8.62
N SER A 291 -27.61 -6.03 -7.30
CA SER A 291 -28.33 -5.08 -6.45
C SER A 291 -27.47 -3.91 -5.95
N ALA A 292 -26.14 -4.08 -5.90
CA ALA A 292 -25.21 -3.08 -5.39
C ALA A 292 -24.05 -2.78 -6.36
N LEU A 293 -23.70 -1.49 -6.41
CA LEU A 293 -22.51 -0.96 -7.08
C LEU A 293 -21.54 -0.42 -6.03
N TRP A 294 -20.36 -1.02 -5.95
CA TRP A 294 -19.25 -0.56 -5.12
C TRP A 294 -18.41 0.43 -5.90
N VAL A 295 -18.29 1.65 -5.39
CA VAL A 295 -17.39 2.70 -5.89
C VAL A 295 -16.13 2.66 -5.04
N ASN A 296 -15.07 2.07 -5.58
CA ASN A 296 -13.82 1.85 -4.86
C ASN A 296 -12.82 2.98 -5.12
N LEU A 297 -12.70 3.47 -6.36
CA LEU A 297 -11.73 4.49 -6.71
C LEU A 297 -12.39 5.74 -7.27
N TYR A 298 -11.89 6.89 -6.87
CA TYR A 298 -12.34 8.18 -7.39
C TYR A 298 -11.51 8.57 -8.63
N VAL A 299 -11.72 7.87 -9.76
CA VAL A 299 -11.07 8.15 -11.06
C VAL A 299 -12.09 8.60 -12.13
N PRO A 300 -11.78 9.64 -12.95
CA PRO A 300 -12.67 10.08 -14.03
C PRO A 300 -13.02 8.93 -14.98
N SER A 301 -14.30 8.63 -15.13
CA SER A 301 -14.74 7.43 -15.86
C SER A 301 -16.20 7.49 -16.26
N THR A 302 -16.59 6.61 -17.19
CA THR A 302 -17.99 6.31 -17.50
C THR A 302 -18.19 4.82 -17.41
N LEU A 303 -19.05 4.38 -16.49
CA LEU A 303 -19.50 3.01 -16.36
C LEU A 303 -20.70 2.79 -17.27
N ASN A 304 -20.61 1.80 -18.15
CA ASN A 304 -21.74 1.29 -18.91
C ASN A 304 -22.10 -0.11 -18.40
N TRP A 305 -23.15 -0.20 -17.57
CA TRP A 305 -23.64 -1.46 -17.01
C TRP A 305 -24.84 -1.95 -17.82
N VAL A 306 -24.54 -2.55 -18.97
CA VAL A 306 -25.52 -2.96 -19.98
C VAL A 306 -26.56 -3.91 -19.39
N GLU A 307 -26.14 -4.91 -18.61
CA GLU A 307 -27.02 -5.95 -18.07
C GLU A 307 -28.03 -5.40 -17.06
N LYS A 308 -27.71 -4.28 -16.39
CA LYS A 308 -28.60 -3.59 -15.45
C LYS A 308 -29.35 -2.43 -16.09
N GLY A 309 -28.97 -2.02 -17.31
CA GLY A 309 -29.54 -0.86 -18.00
C GLY A 309 -29.14 0.49 -17.39
N PHE A 310 -27.97 0.58 -16.74
CA PHE A 310 -27.48 1.80 -16.09
C PHE A 310 -26.20 2.33 -16.77
N SER A 311 -26.08 3.64 -16.86
CA SER A 311 -24.82 4.34 -17.16
C SER A 311 -24.57 5.41 -16.11
N ILE A 312 -23.34 5.46 -15.59
CA ILE A 312 -22.92 6.41 -14.56
C ILE A 312 -21.63 7.07 -15.03
N ARG A 313 -21.62 8.40 -15.07
CA ARG A 313 -20.42 9.19 -15.36
C ARG A 313 -19.86 9.76 -14.06
N GLN A 314 -18.58 9.57 -13.84
CA GLN A 314 -17.85 10.15 -12.72
C GLN A 314 -16.92 11.25 -13.22
N GLU A 315 -17.14 12.46 -12.73
CA GLU A 315 -16.39 13.66 -13.06
C GLU A 315 -15.60 14.12 -11.83
N THR A 316 -14.27 14.12 -11.94
CA THR A 316 -13.37 14.54 -10.87
C THR A 316 -12.02 14.95 -11.46
N ILE A 317 -11.20 15.62 -10.67
CA ILE A 317 -9.77 15.81 -10.95
C ILE A 317 -8.90 15.10 -9.90
N PHE A 318 -9.50 14.24 -9.07
CA PHE A 318 -8.78 13.40 -8.10
C PHE A 318 -7.66 12.61 -8.81
N PRO A 319 -6.45 12.51 -8.23
CA PRO A 319 -6.09 12.92 -6.87
C PRO A 319 -5.52 14.36 -6.80
N ARG A 320 -5.83 15.25 -7.76
CA ARG A 320 -5.45 16.69 -7.72
C ARG A 320 -6.51 17.58 -7.06
N GLY A 321 -7.69 17.03 -6.79
CA GLY A 321 -8.79 17.71 -6.12
C GLY A 321 -9.57 16.74 -5.23
N ASP A 322 -10.41 17.30 -4.37
CA ASP A 322 -11.06 16.60 -3.26
C ASP A 322 -12.52 16.19 -3.55
N THR A 323 -13.02 16.46 -4.75
CA THR A 323 -14.45 16.35 -5.07
C THR A 323 -14.68 15.44 -6.29
N ALA A 324 -15.69 14.58 -6.23
CA ALA A 324 -16.14 13.73 -7.32
C ALA A 324 -17.66 13.83 -7.48
N ASN A 325 -18.14 14.03 -8.71
CA ASN A 325 -19.55 14.01 -9.06
C ASN A 325 -19.87 12.73 -9.84
N PHE A 326 -20.95 12.05 -9.47
CA PHE A 326 -21.46 10.86 -10.13
C PHE A 326 -22.84 11.20 -10.69
N THR A 327 -22.97 11.20 -12.01
CA THR A 327 -24.23 11.47 -12.69
C THR A 327 -24.77 10.19 -13.31
N VAL A 328 -26.01 9.83 -13.00
CA VAL A 328 -26.73 8.78 -13.73
C VAL A 328 -27.06 9.32 -15.11
N THR A 329 -26.32 8.90 -16.13
CA THR A 329 -26.47 9.37 -17.51
C THR A 329 -27.51 8.59 -18.28
N ALA A 330 -27.79 7.34 -17.88
CA ALA A 330 -28.88 6.53 -18.40
C ALA A 330 -29.35 5.51 -17.36
N GLY A 331 -30.63 5.14 -17.42
CA GLY A 331 -31.23 4.11 -16.58
C GLY A 331 -32.20 4.65 -15.53
N GLN A 332 -33.03 3.75 -15.02
CA GLN A 332 -33.95 4.01 -13.92
C GLN A 332 -34.17 2.72 -13.13
N GLY A 333 -34.22 2.82 -11.80
CA GLY A 333 -34.56 1.69 -10.94
C GLY A 333 -33.81 1.65 -9.61
N PRO A 334 -34.10 0.64 -8.78
CA PRO A 334 -33.43 0.44 -7.51
C PRO A 334 -31.97 0.01 -7.72
N LEU A 335 -31.06 0.69 -7.03
CA LEU A 335 -29.65 0.35 -6.96
C LEU A 335 -29.07 0.86 -5.64
N GLU A 336 -28.32 0.02 -4.94
CA GLU A 336 -27.49 0.46 -3.82
C GLU A 336 -26.14 0.93 -4.34
N ILE A 337 -25.80 2.20 -4.15
CA ILE A 337 -24.46 2.72 -4.43
C ILE A 337 -23.67 2.75 -3.12
N LYS A 338 -22.57 1.99 -3.04
CA LYS A 338 -21.66 1.95 -1.90
C LYS A 338 -20.42 2.77 -2.20
N LEU A 339 -20.28 3.92 -1.56
CA LEU A 339 -19.16 4.84 -1.72
C LEU A 339 -18.06 4.50 -0.72
N ARG A 340 -16.83 4.20 -1.17
CA ARG A 340 -15.72 3.97 -0.24
C ARG A 340 -15.41 5.24 0.53
N VAL A 341 -15.34 5.14 1.85
CA VAL A 341 -14.87 6.19 2.76
C VAL A 341 -13.39 5.89 3.07
N PRO A 342 -12.43 6.64 2.49
CA PRO A 342 -11.02 6.27 2.58
C PRO A 342 -10.44 6.34 4.00
N GLY A 343 -9.47 5.49 4.32
CA GLY A 343 -8.80 5.47 5.63
C GLY A 343 -8.03 6.75 5.99
N TRP A 344 -7.60 7.52 4.98
CA TRP A 344 -6.78 8.72 5.17
C TRP A 344 -7.58 9.97 5.54
N ILE A 345 -8.92 9.97 5.44
CA ILE A 345 -9.71 11.19 5.69
C ILE A 345 -9.50 11.73 7.11
N ARG A 346 -9.30 13.04 7.23
CA ARG A 346 -9.18 13.75 8.53
C ARG A 346 -10.27 14.80 8.69
N ASN A 347 -10.58 15.52 7.62
CA ASN A 347 -11.48 16.67 7.61
C ASN A 347 -12.92 16.32 7.17
N GLY A 348 -13.31 15.04 7.32
CA GLY A 348 -14.65 14.53 7.02
C GLY A 348 -14.81 13.94 5.62
N PHE A 349 -15.98 13.34 5.41
CA PHE A 349 -16.46 12.79 4.14
C PHE A 349 -17.88 13.32 3.95
N TYR A 350 -18.15 14.05 2.88
CA TYR A 350 -19.42 14.74 2.68
C TYR A 350 -20.08 14.22 1.41
N VAL A 351 -21.36 13.86 1.52
CA VAL A 351 -22.15 13.36 0.40
C VAL A 351 -23.40 14.20 0.24
N THR A 352 -23.70 14.60 -1.00
CA THR A 352 -25.00 15.16 -1.36
C THR A 352 -25.62 14.34 -2.49
N VAL A 353 -26.95 14.28 -2.50
CA VAL A 353 -27.73 13.68 -3.59
C VAL A 353 -28.69 14.76 -4.10
N ASN A 354 -28.56 15.15 -5.36
CA ASN A 354 -29.32 16.24 -5.97
C ASN A 354 -29.29 17.54 -5.13
N GLY A 355 -28.11 17.87 -4.57
CA GLY A 355 -27.89 19.04 -3.73
C GLY A 355 -28.32 18.88 -2.26
N VAL A 356 -28.98 17.77 -1.89
CA VAL A 356 -29.41 17.51 -0.51
C VAL A 356 -28.33 16.73 0.24
N ALA A 357 -27.81 17.31 1.32
CA ALA A 357 -26.81 16.68 2.18
C ALA A 357 -27.34 15.39 2.81
N GLN A 358 -26.50 14.35 2.81
CA GLN A 358 -26.81 13.08 3.45
C GLN A 358 -26.26 13.05 4.89
N PRO A 359 -26.90 12.34 5.83
CA PRO A 359 -26.39 12.20 7.19
C PRO A 359 -25.00 11.58 7.21
N SER A 360 -24.11 12.08 8.07
CA SER A 360 -22.75 11.56 8.21
C SER A 360 -22.67 10.22 8.96
N THR A 361 -23.79 9.72 9.48
CA THR A 361 -23.87 8.43 10.17
C THR A 361 -23.39 7.30 9.25
N GLY A 362 -22.41 6.52 9.72
CA GLY A 362 -21.82 5.43 8.95
C GLY A 362 -20.66 5.85 8.03
N MET A 363 -20.31 7.13 7.94
CA MET A 363 -19.13 7.60 7.19
C MET A 363 -17.86 7.51 8.05
N GLN A 364 -17.41 6.28 8.34
CA GLN A 364 -16.19 6.03 9.11
C GLN A 364 -15.00 5.72 8.19
N ARG A 365 -13.77 6.04 8.64
CA ARG A 365 -12.54 5.69 7.92
C ARG A 365 -12.51 4.20 7.58
N SER A 366 -12.09 3.87 6.36
CA SER A 366 -11.96 2.48 5.90
C SER A 366 -13.30 1.73 5.98
N THR A 367 -14.39 2.36 5.51
CA THR A 367 -15.71 1.73 5.39
C THR A 367 -16.38 2.08 4.06
N TYR A 368 -17.65 1.69 3.88
CA TYR A 368 -18.48 2.12 2.77
C TYR A 368 -19.75 2.82 3.28
N PHE A 369 -20.03 3.97 2.70
CA PHE A 369 -21.30 4.67 2.90
C PHE A 369 -22.30 4.24 1.83
N SER A 370 -23.46 3.73 2.25
CA SER A 370 -24.45 3.12 1.36
C SER A 370 -25.61 4.07 1.04
N LEU A 371 -25.89 4.23 -0.25
CA LEU A 371 -27.02 4.96 -0.79
C LEU A 371 -27.99 3.99 -1.48
N ASN A 372 -28.96 3.48 -0.74
CA ASN A 372 -29.99 2.58 -1.27
C ASN A 372 -31.20 3.39 -1.74
N ARG A 373 -31.35 3.57 -3.06
CA ARG A 373 -32.37 4.46 -3.65
C ARG A 373 -32.90 3.90 -4.97
N THR A 374 -34.03 4.46 -5.41
CA THR A 374 -34.42 4.39 -6.82
C THR A 374 -33.83 5.58 -7.54
N TRP A 375 -32.95 5.29 -8.49
CA TRP A 375 -32.24 6.27 -9.30
C TRP A 375 -32.95 6.50 -10.63
N LYS A 376 -32.74 7.66 -11.23
CA LYS A 376 -33.15 7.99 -12.60
C LYS A 376 -32.07 8.82 -13.30
N THR A 377 -32.11 8.83 -14.62
CA THR A 377 -31.29 9.73 -15.43
C THR A 377 -31.36 11.17 -14.92
N GLY A 378 -30.20 11.79 -14.76
CA GLY A 378 -30.03 13.15 -14.26
C GLY A 378 -29.81 13.24 -12.75
N ASP A 379 -29.99 12.16 -11.98
CA ASP A 379 -29.60 12.16 -10.57
C ASP A 379 -28.08 12.32 -10.42
N VAL A 380 -27.67 13.14 -9.44
CA VAL A 380 -26.27 13.44 -9.16
C VAL A 380 -25.94 13.15 -7.70
N VAL A 381 -24.90 12.35 -7.48
CA VAL A 381 -24.23 12.21 -6.19
C VAL A 381 -22.94 13.01 -6.22
N GLN A 382 -22.75 13.90 -5.25
CA GLN A 382 -21.47 14.57 -5.06
C GLN A 382 -20.82 14.04 -3.80
N VAL A 383 -19.53 13.69 -3.90
CA VAL A 383 -18.67 13.30 -2.80
C VAL A 383 -17.57 14.35 -2.67
N ARG A 384 -17.37 14.87 -1.46
CA ARG A 384 -16.24 15.76 -1.11
C ARG A 384 -15.46 15.17 0.06
N MET A 385 -14.14 15.09 -0.11
CA MET A 385 -13.20 14.47 0.82
C MET A 385 -12.01 15.41 1.05
N PRO A 386 -12.16 16.48 1.85
CA PRO A 386 -11.13 17.51 1.95
C PRO A 386 -9.78 16.90 2.35
N PHE A 387 -8.76 17.13 1.52
CA PHE A 387 -7.42 16.64 1.79
C PHE A 387 -6.80 17.41 2.96
N SER A 388 -5.93 16.72 3.69
CA SER A 388 -5.07 17.27 4.72
C SER A 388 -3.64 16.81 4.44
N ILE A 389 -2.66 17.57 4.91
CA ILE A 389 -1.27 17.11 4.93
C ILE A 389 -0.98 16.50 6.31
N ARG A 390 -0.55 15.24 6.30
CA ARG A 390 -0.12 14.49 7.50
C ARG A 390 1.28 13.92 7.29
N THR A 391 1.90 13.46 8.36
CA THR A 391 3.09 12.62 8.27
C THR A 391 2.77 11.18 8.69
N GLU A 392 3.46 10.21 8.09
CA GLU A 392 3.40 8.79 8.45
C GLU A 392 4.78 8.33 8.91
N ARG A 393 4.86 7.73 10.10
CA ARG A 393 6.12 7.30 10.73
C ARG A 393 6.51 5.90 10.26
N ALA A 394 7.81 5.65 10.13
CA ALA A 394 8.32 4.28 10.08
C ALA A 394 8.07 3.59 11.43
N LEU A 395 7.67 2.31 11.39
CA LEU A 395 7.24 1.54 12.56
C LEU A 395 8.40 1.26 13.54
N ASP A 396 9.59 1.02 13.00
CA ASP A 396 10.83 0.75 13.73
C ASP A 396 11.54 2.01 14.24
N ARG A 397 11.36 3.14 13.55
CA ARG A 397 12.05 4.39 13.87
C ARG A 397 11.14 5.61 13.66
N PRO A 398 10.39 6.04 14.69
CA PRO A 398 9.40 7.13 14.65
C PRO A 398 9.87 8.48 14.11
N ASP A 399 11.18 8.76 14.17
CA ASP A 399 11.77 9.99 13.61
C ASP A 399 12.02 9.93 12.09
N THR A 400 11.93 8.76 11.45
CA THR A 400 11.81 8.61 10.00
C THR A 400 10.35 8.80 9.61
N GLN A 401 10.04 9.79 8.77
CA GLN A 401 8.66 10.09 8.40
C GLN A 401 8.52 10.35 6.89
N ALA A 402 7.33 10.06 6.35
CA ALA A 402 6.89 10.43 5.01
C ALA A 402 5.78 11.49 5.10
N ILE A 403 5.60 12.29 4.05
CA ILE A 403 4.55 13.33 3.97
C ILE A 403 3.44 12.83 3.05
N MET A 404 2.19 12.90 3.49
CA MET A 404 1.03 12.49 2.71
C MET A 404 0.03 13.64 2.57
N TRP A 405 -0.47 13.87 1.36
CA TRP A 405 -1.55 14.80 1.02
C TRP A 405 -2.76 14.02 0.50
N GLY A 406 -3.78 13.85 1.35
CA GLY A 406 -4.87 12.91 1.07
C GLY A 406 -4.32 11.49 0.79
N PRO A 407 -4.61 10.85 -0.36
CA PRO A 407 -4.04 9.54 -0.73
C PRO A 407 -2.62 9.62 -1.28
N VAL A 408 -2.13 10.82 -1.60
CA VAL A 408 -0.91 11.03 -2.38
C VAL A 408 0.28 11.19 -1.44
N LEU A 409 1.29 10.34 -1.61
CA LEU A 409 2.61 10.52 -1.05
C LEU A 409 3.28 11.73 -1.69
N LEU A 410 3.92 12.57 -0.87
CA LEU A 410 4.74 13.68 -1.32
C LEU A 410 6.23 13.35 -1.16
N GLN A 411 7.04 13.90 -2.05
CA GLN A 411 8.50 13.75 -2.07
C GLN A 411 9.16 15.14 -2.12
N THR A 412 10.27 15.30 -1.42
CA THR A 412 11.11 16.51 -1.54
C THR A 412 12.03 16.40 -2.75
N VAL A 413 12.30 17.51 -3.43
CA VAL A 413 13.20 17.56 -4.59
C VAL A 413 14.62 17.92 -4.16
N GLY A 414 15.60 17.27 -4.77
CA GLY A 414 17.03 17.46 -4.51
C GLY A 414 17.62 16.45 -3.53
N SER A 415 18.94 16.55 -3.35
CA SER A 415 19.72 15.67 -2.49
C SER A 415 20.10 16.39 -1.17
N PRO A 416 19.98 15.71 -0.02
CA PRO A 416 20.43 16.25 1.26
C PRO A 416 21.93 16.58 1.28
N ALA A 417 22.32 17.56 2.10
CA ALA A 417 23.70 18.09 2.13
C ALA A 417 24.79 17.05 2.46
N GLY A 418 24.43 15.95 3.14
CA GLY A 418 25.35 14.83 3.42
C GLY A 418 25.50 13.83 2.27
N GLY A 419 24.96 14.13 1.08
CA GLY A 419 24.97 13.24 -0.08
C GLY A 419 23.86 12.19 -0.08
N SER A 420 23.95 11.25 -1.02
CA SER A 420 22.97 10.16 -1.18
C SER A 420 22.83 9.33 0.09
N GLY A 421 21.60 9.03 0.50
CA GLY A 421 21.30 8.27 1.71
C GLY A 421 21.31 9.08 3.02
N SER A 422 21.84 10.31 3.01
CA SER A 422 21.60 11.27 4.10
C SER A 422 20.16 11.76 4.04
N TYR A 423 19.55 12.13 5.16
CA TYR A 423 18.15 12.57 5.19
C TYR A 423 18.04 14.10 5.29
N TRP A 424 17.02 14.67 4.64
CA TRP A 424 16.55 16.00 4.99
C TRP A 424 16.08 16.01 6.45
N GLN A 425 16.41 17.07 7.18
CA GLN A 425 15.93 17.28 8.54
C GLN A 425 14.85 18.36 8.53
N LEU A 426 13.65 18.04 9.03
CA LEU A 426 12.52 18.97 9.11
C LEU A 426 12.07 19.15 10.56
N SER A 427 11.77 20.39 10.94
CA SER A 427 11.05 20.76 12.18
C SER A 427 9.66 21.22 11.75
N LEU A 428 8.64 20.43 12.09
CA LEU A 428 7.28 20.60 11.59
C LEU A 428 6.28 20.94 12.70
N TYR A 429 6.51 20.54 13.96
CA TYR A 429 5.51 20.64 15.03
C TYR A 429 5.20 22.07 15.46
N ARG A 430 6.17 22.99 15.36
CA ARG A 430 5.95 24.42 15.60
C ARG A 430 4.91 25.06 14.66
N TYR A 431 4.60 24.40 13.56
CA TYR A 431 3.66 24.91 12.56
C TYR A 431 2.26 24.28 12.71
N LEU A 432 2.12 23.18 13.45
CA LEU A 432 0.82 22.53 13.62
C LEU A 432 -0.16 23.38 14.42
N LYS A 433 -1.43 23.30 14.00
CA LYS A 433 -2.58 23.82 14.73
C LYS A 433 -3.39 22.66 15.28
N ARG A 434 -4.44 22.94 16.05
CA ARG A 434 -5.26 21.89 16.71
C ARG A 434 -5.88 20.88 15.74
N ASP A 435 -6.01 21.20 14.46
CA ASP A 435 -6.52 20.27 13.44
C ASP A 435 -5.49 19.20 13.02
N GLY A 436 -4.20 19.37 13.37
CA GLY A 436 -3.13 18.45 12.97
C GLY A 436 -2.78 18.51 11.48
N ASP A 437 -3.23 19.53 10.76
CA ASP A 437 -3.03 19.66 9.32
C ASP A 437 -1.82 20.55 9.01
N TYR A 438 -0.80 19.98 8.37
CA TYR A 438 0.40 20.72 7.99
C TYR A 438 0.17 21.70 6.84
N GLN A 439 -0.95 21.61 6.12
CA GLN A 439 -1.23 22.37 4.89
C GLN A 439 -1.25 23.89 5.10
N ARG A 440 -1.63 24.36 6.30
CA ARG A 440 -1.82 25.79 6.58
C ARG A 440 -0.51 26.53 6.87
N ALA A 441 0.48 25.83 7.38
CA ALA A 441 1.65 26.46 7.96
C ALA A 441 2.98 25.84 7.53
N ALA A 442 3.15 24.53 7.66
CA ALA A 442 4.43 23.87 7.42
C ALA A 442 4.68 23.58 5.93
N ILE A 443 3.67 23.03 5.26
CA ILE A 443 3.78 22.50 3.90
C ILE A 443 2.70 23.15 3.07
N LYS A 444 3.06 24.17 2.29
CA LYS A 444 2.09 25.01 1.59
C LYS A 444 2.09 24.70 0.12
N GLN A 445 0.91 24.57 -0.48
CA GLN A 445 0.80 24.55 -1.94
C GLN A 445 1.16 25.96 -2.46
N THR A 446 2.15 26.04 -3.34
CA THR A 446 2.68 27.32 -3.85
C THR A 446 2.34 27.53 -5.32
N SER A 447 2.23 26.46 -6.10
CA SER A 447 1.95 26.53 -7.53
C SER A 447 1.37 25.22 -8.05
N LYS A 448 1.26 25.12 -9.38
CA LYS A 448 0.94 23.89 -10.11
C LYS A 448 1.91 23.74 -11.28
N THR A 449 2.14 22.50 -11.72
CA THR A 449 2.79 22.22 -13.01
C THR A 449 1.89 22.66 -14.17
N SER A 450 2.42 22.67 -15.39
CA SER A 450 1.64 22.92 -16.62
C SER A 450 0.52 21.89 -16.83
N THR A 451 0.70 20.66 -16.35
CA THR A 451 -0.29 19.57 -16.37
C THR A 451 -1.32 19.66 -15.24
N GLY A 452 -1.18 20.64 -14.34
CA GLY A 452 -2.10 20.90 -13.24
C GLY A 452 -1.79 20.17 -11.93
N ASP A 453 -0.64 19.52 -11.82
CA ASP A 453 -0.21 18.84 -10.58
C ASP A 453 0.21 19.86 -9.52
N PRO A 454 -0.25 19.72 -8.27
CA PRO A 454 0.06 20.68 -7.22
C PRO A 454 1.53 20.59 -6.80
N LEU A 455 2.16 21.75 -6.59
CA LEU A 455 3.52 21.86 -6.06
C LEU A 455 3.47 22.56 -4.70
N PHE A 456 4.29 22.08 -3.79
CA PHE A 456 4.35 22.51 -2.41
C PHE A 456 5.75 23.00 -2.04
N THR A 457 5.84 23.74 -0.94
CA THR A 457 7.11 24.05 -0.29
C THR A 457 7.06 23.70 1.19
N THR A 458 8.21 23.30 1.74
CA THR A 458 8.45 23.11 3.17
C THR A 458 9.77 23.74 3.55
N THR A 459 10.03 23.87 4.86
CA THR A 459 11.27 24.43 5.39
C THR A 459 12.12 23.35 6.07
N THR A 460 13.43 23.36 5.86
CA THR A 460 14.37 22.53 6.64
C THR A 460 14.48 23.02 8.08
N SER A 461 15.02 22.17 8.96
CA SER A 461 15.37 22.55 10.34
C SER A 461 16.34 23.73 10.44
N THR A 462 17.09 24.01 9.36
CA THR A 462 18.05 25.12 9.24
C THR A 462 17.50 26.33 8.48
N ASN A 463 16.17 26.42 8.30
CA ASN A 463 15.46 27.49 7.59
C ASN A 463 15.73 27.57 6.07
N GLY A 464 16.18 26.49 5.43
CA GLY A 464 16.24 26.38 3.98
C GLY A 464 14.88 26.03 3.37
N SER A 465 14.54 26.60 2.22
CA SER A 465 13.31 26.24 1.49
C SER A 465 13.53 24.95 0.68
N LEU A 466 12.55 24.05 0.69
CA LEU A 466 12.54 22.81 -0.10
C LEU A 466 11.26 22.72 -0.94
N SER A 467 11.44 22.40 -2.22
CA SER A 467 10.34 22.04 -3.11
C SER A 467 9.83 20.64 -2.78
N VAL A 468 8.51 20.49 -2.72
CA VAL A 468 7.81 19.25 -2.43
C VAL A 468 6.75 19.02 -3.50
N ARG A 469 6.59 17.78 -3.95
CA ARG A 469 5.68 17.45 -5.05
C ARG A 469 5.07 16.06 -4.89
N PRO A 470 3.96 15.74 -5.58
CA PRO A 470 3.42 14.39 -5.65
C PRO A 470 4.46 13.36 -6.07
N TYR A 471 4.40 12.19 -5.44
CA TYR A 471 5.29 11.07 -5.71
C TYR A 471 5.17 10.57 -7.15
N TYR A 472 3.95 10.55 -7.69
CA TYR A 472 3.68 10.06 -9.04
C TYR A 472 4.25 10.95 -10.17
N ILE A 473 4.83 12.13 -9.86
CA ILE A 473 5.53 12.91 -10.87
C ILE A 473 6.83 12.19 -11.22
N SER A 474 6.86 11.61 -12.42
CA SER A 474 7.85 10.63 -12.86
C SER A 474 8.87 11.19 -13.84
N ASP A 475 9.74 12.05 -13.31
CA ASP A 475 10.97 12.48 -13.97
C ASP A 475 12.20 11.82 -13.32
N THR A 476 13.40 12.28 -13.69
CA THR A 476 14.70 11.79 -13.21
C THR A 476 15.35 12.71 -12.17
N GLN A 477 14.64 13.74 -11.67
CA GLN A 477 15.20 14.57 -10.61
C GLN A 477 15.41 13.75 -9.35
N ALA A 478 16.54 13.99 -8.67
CA ALA A 478 16.80 13.38 -7.38
C ALA A 478 15.71 13.80 -6.38
N VAL A 479 15.19 12.83 -5.61
CA VAL A 479 14.07 13.05 -4.69
C VAL A 479 14.28 12.32 -3.37
N SER A 480 13.58 12.75 -2.33
CA SER A 480 13.51 12.03 -1.05
C SER A 480 12.07 11.81 -0.63
N THR A 481 11.70 10.55 -0.46
CA THR A 481 10.37 10.14 0.01
C THR A 481 10.24 10.26 1.52
N TYR A 482 11.34 10.00 2.23
CA TYR A 482 11.41 10.03 3.68
C TYR A 482 12.39 11.10 4.17
N PHE A 483 12.09 11.67 5.32
CA PHE A 483 12.91 12.68 6.01
C PHE A 483 13.10 12.31 7.48
N ARG A 484 14.01 13.02 8.16
CA ARG A 484 14.21 12.94 9.62
C ARG A 484 13.49 14.09 10.31
N ARG A 485 12.55 13.77 11.18
CA ARG A 485 11.93 14.77 12.06
C ARG A 485 12.93 15.18 13.14
N VAL A 486 13.18 16.48 13.27
CA VAL A 486 14.07 17.05 14.30
C VAL A 486 13.32 18.15 15.05
N GLU A 487 13.22 18.01 16.36
CA GLU A 487 12.54 18.96 17.26
C GLU A 487 13.34 18.98 18.56
N PRO A 488 14.23 19.97 18.77
CA PRO A 488 15.12 19.96 19.92
C PRO A 488 14.40 20.23 21.25
N ALA A 489 13.26 20.91 21.22
CA ALA A 489 12.48 21.30 22.39
C ALA A 489 10.99 21.04 22.18
N VAL A 490 10.25 20.90 23.29
CA VAL A 490 8.79 20.88 23.26
C VAL A 490 8.31 22.28 22.85
N VAL A 491 7.50 22.35 21.80
CA VAL A 491 7.01 23.59 21.20
C VAL A 491 5.51 23.50 20.92
N PHE A 492 4.81 24.61 21.08
CA PHE A 492 3.38 24.76 20.75
C PHE A 492 3.22 26.07 19.96
N GLY A 493 3.13 25.96 18.63
CA GLY A 493 3.27 27.14 17.77
C GLY A 493 4.66 27.78 17.92
N THR A 494 4.71 29.09 18.12
CA THR A 494 5.95 29.82 18.40
C THR A 494 6.45 29.70 19.84
N ILE A 495 5.63 29.17 20.77
CA ILE A 495 5.99 29.04 22.18
C ILE A 495 6.94 27.86 22.38
N ASN A 496 8.17 28.15 22.78
CA ASN A 496 9.16 27.16 23.20
C ASN A 496 9.14 27.03 24.72
N THR A 497 8.98 25.80 25.23
CA THR A 497 8.92 25.55 26.68
C THR A 497 10.29 25.57 27.36
N GLY A 498 11.38 25.48 26.59
CA GLY A 498 12.74 25.26 27.08
C GLY A 498 13.02 23.83 27.53
N VAL A 499 12.00 22.96 27.57
CA VAL A 499 12.16 21.54 27.91
C VAL A 499 12.52 20.75 26.65
N PRO A 500 13.57 19.90 26.66
CA PRO A 500 13.91 19.06 25.51
C PRO A 500 12.76 18.13 25.11
N ASN A 501 12.52 17.97 23.81
CA ASN A 501 11.55 17.00 23.30
C ASN A 501 12.18 15.59 23.30
N ARG A 502 12.09 14.90 24.43
CA ARG A 502 12.77 13.62 24.67
C ARG A 502 11.98 12.46 24.09
N LYS A 503 12.68 11.40 23.70
CA LYS A 503 12.10 10.09 23.35
C LYS A 503 11.69 9.36 24.63
N ARG A 504 10.52 8.71 24.61
CA ARG A 504 10.15 7.70 25.62
C ARG A 504 10.66 6.34 25.12
N ASN A 505 11.23 5.55 26.01
CA ASN A 505 11.67 4.21 25.63
C ASN A 505 10.46 3.26 25.55
N ASP A 506 9.92 3.10 24.35
CA ASP A 506 8.82 2.19 24.07
C ASP A 506 9.30 0.83 23.51
N GLY A 507 10.60 0.53 23.66
CA GLY A 507 11.20 -0.71 23.19
C GLY A 507 11.33 -0.81 21.67
N LEU A 508 11.40 0.33 20.96
CA LEU A 508 11.57 0.37 19.51
C LEU A 508 13.04 0.46 19.09
N PRO A 509 13.46 -0.20 18.00
CA PRO A 509 12.65 -1.12 17.23
C PRO A 509 12.39 -2.43 17.98
N LYS A 510 11.28 -3.10 17.65
CA LYS A 510 10.88 -4.38 18.23
C LYS A 510 10.73 -5.42 17.12
N TYR A 511 11.86 -5.87 16.58
CA TYR A 511 11.88 -6.88 15.53
C TYR A 511 11.60 -8.27 16.08
N ASP A 512 10.88 -9.05 15.28
CA ASP A 512 10.70 -10.49 15.44
C ASP A 512 12.00 -11.26 15.15
N ILE A 513 12.77 -10.80 14.17
CA ILE A 513 14.07 -11.34 13.77
C ILE A 513 15.16 -10.30 14.05
N PRO A 514 16.29 -10.68 14.70
CA PRO A 514 17.38 -9.74 14.99
C PRO A 514 17.92 -9.05 13.73
N VAL A 515 18.25 -7.76 13.87
CA VAL A 515 18.91 -6.95 12.82
C VAL A 515 20.33 -6.64 13.29
N SER A 516 21.32 -6.88 12.42
CA SER A 516 22.73 -6.79 12.81
C SER A 516 23.09 -5.37 13.28
N GLY A 517 23.71 -5.28 14.44
CA GLY A 517 24.13 -4.00 15.03
C GLY A 517 22.99 -3.14 15.59
N ILE A 518 21.76 -3.66 15.67
CA ILE A 518 20.60 -2.95 16.23
C ILE A 518 20.03 -3.74 17.41
N SER A 519 20.00 -3.12 18.59
CA SER A 519 19.33 -3.69 19.76
C SER A 519 17.81 -3.75 19.56
N SER A 520 17.20 -4.91 19.87
CA SER A 520 15.75 -5.14 19.82
C SER A 520 15.30 -5.93 21.06
N PRO A 521 14.40 -5.39 21.91
CA PRO A 521 13.86 -4.05 21.85
C PRO A 521 14.95 -2.97 21.99
N GLY A 522 14.86 -1.91 21.17
CA GLY A 522 15.78 -0.77 21.21
C GLY A 522 15.30 0.36 22.14
N THR A 523 15.83 1.57 21.93
CA THR A 523 15.49 2.78 22.71
C THR A 523 14.94 3.94 21.86
N ASP A 524 14.66 3.69 20.59
CA ASP A 524 14.23 4.66 19.58
C ASP A 524 12.70 4.91 19.60
N GLY A 525 12.08 4.94 20.78
CA GLY A 525 10.64 5.22 20.88
C GLY A 525 10.26 6.66 20.48
N PRO A 526 8.95 6.95 20.42
CA PRO A 526 8.44 8.25 20.00
C PRO A 526 8.82 9.36 20.99
N THR A 527 8.93 10.58 20.51
CA THR A 527 9.09 11.77 21.35
C THR A 527 7.77 12.19 21.99
N PHE A 528 7.85 13.06 23.01
CA PHE A 528 6.68 13.66 23.64
C PHE A 528 5.72 14.29 22.61
N LEU A 529 6.25 15.11 21.69
CA LEU A 529 5.43 15.75 20.67
C LEU A 529 4.87 14.77 19.64
N ASP A 530 5.58 13.67 19.33
CA ASP A 530 5.04 12.65 18.42
C ASP A 530 3.73 12.07 19.02
N LEU A 531 3.73 11.75 20.32
CA LEU A 531 2.57 11.17 21.01
C LEU A 531 1.42 12.16 21.25
N VAL A 532 1.73 13.45 21.44
CA VAL A 532 0.68 14.49 21.52
C VAL A 532 -0.02 14.62 20.17
N TRP A 533 0.74 14.80 19.09
CA TRP A 533 0.16 15.12 17.77
C TRP A 533 -0.50 13.91 17.09
N ASP A 534 -0.17 12.68 17.49
CA ASP A 534 -0.93 11.47 17.10
C ASP A 534 -2.42 11.53 17.48
N GLN A 535 -2.79 12.35 18.48
CA GLN A 535 -4.17 12.50 18.96
C GLN A 535 -4.94 13.64 18.25
N ALA A 536 -4.30 14.38 17.33
CA ALA A 536 -5.00 15.39 16.55
C ALA A 536 -6.02 14.76 15.57
N PRO A 537 -7.15 15.44 15.27
CA PRO A 537 -7.49 16.81 15.65
C PRO A 537 -8.09 16.95 17.07
N PHE A 538 -7.89 18.13 17.68
CA PHE A 538 -8.46 18.50 18.98
C PHE A 538 -9.65 19.46 18.82
N ALA A 539 -10.83 19.02 19.26
CA ALA A 539 -12.06 19.82 19.18
C ALA A 539 -11.95 21.20 19.86
N THR A 540 -11.30 21.25 21.04
CA THR A 540 -11.09 22.48 21.81
C THR A 540 -9.64 22.61 22.26
N HIS A 541 -9.23 23.82 22.66
CA HIS A 541 -7.91 24.02 23.29
C HIS A 541 -7.81 23.28 24.63
N ALA A 542 -8.89 23.21 25.41
CA ALA A 542 -8.93 22.41 26.63
C ALA A 542 -8.66 20.92 26.36
N ALA A 543 -9.22 20.33 25.29
CA ALA A 543 -8.95 18.95 24.90
C ALA A 543 -7.46 18.73 24.54
N PHE A 544 -6.86 19.70 23.84
CA PHE A 544 -5.42 19.69 23.56
C PHE A 544 -4.59 19.71 24.86
N VAL A 545 -4.88 20.64 25.77
CA VAL A 545 -4.17 20.75 27.06
C VAL A 545 -4.33 19.47 27.89
N GLN A 546 -5.51 18.83 27.86
CA GLN A 546 -5.74 17.55 28.52
C GLN A 546 -4.82 16.45 27.97
N VAL A 547 -4.69 16.34 26.65
CA VAL A 547 -3.79 15.37 26.01
C VAL A 547 -2.32 15.66 26.32
N VAL A 548 -1.91 16.93 26.27
CA VAL A 548 -0.55 17.35 26.69
C VAL A 548 -0.30 16.91 28.14
N THR A 549 -1.26 17.15 29.02
CA THR A 549 -1.17 16.82 30.45
C THR A 549 -1.03 15.32 30.66
N SER A 550 -1.94 14.51 30.11
CA SER A 550 -1.88 13.05 30.26
C SER A 550 -0.62 12.45 29.65
N THR A 551 -0.16 13.00 28.51
CA THR A 551 1.10 12.57 27.89
C THR A 551 2.28 12.92 28.79
N ALA A 552 2.32 14.12 29.36
CA ALA A 552 3.43 14.57 30.20
C ALA A 552 3.49 13.77 31.51
N ASP A 553 2.34 13.48 32.10
CA ASP A 553 2.21 12.59 33.26
C ASP A 553 2.75 11.18 32.94
N SER A 554 2.46 10.64 31.75
CA SER A 554 3.02 9.35 31.32
C SER A 554 4.55 9.38 31.17
N PHE A 555 5.13 10.52 30.76
CA PHE A 555 6.58 10.69 30.65
C PHE A 555 7.25 10.86 32.03
N VAL A 556 6.56 11.46 33.00
CA VAL A 556 7.02 11.49 34.39
C VAL A 556 6.98 10.09 35.01
N ALA A 557 5.90 9.33 34.78
CA ALA A 557 5.80 7.95 35.22
C ALA A 557 6.92 7.06 34.63
N ALA A 558 7.29 7.33 33.37
CA ALA A 558 8.42 6.69 32.70
C ALA A 558 9.81 7.26 33.07
N LYS A 559 9.87 8.23 34.00
CA LYS A 559 11.09 8.92 34.45
C LYS A 559 11.87 9.66 33.33
N VAL A 560 11.19 10.02 32.25
CA VAL A 560 11.74 10.81 31.13
C VAL A 560 11.70 12.31 31.42
N TYR A 561 10.67 12.74 32.15
CA TYR A 561 10.52 14.11 32.65
C TYR A 561 10.46 14.15 34.18
N SER A 562 10.97 15.24 34.75
CA SER A 562 10.68 15.61 36.13
C SER A 562 9.30 16.26 36.26
N THR A 563 8.73 16.28 37.46
CA THR A 563 7.48 17.01 37.74
C THR A 563 7.56 18.48 37.34
N LYS A 564 8.71 19.13 37.57
CA LYS A 564 8.94 20.53 37.18
C LYS A 564 8.89 20.73 35.66
N GLU A 565 9.49 19.83 34.89
CA GLU A 565 9.44 19.89 33.42
C GLU A 565 8.02 19.66 32.91
N ARG A 566 7.30 18.69 33.48
CA ARG A 566 5.89 18.45 33.20
C ARG A 566 5.05 19.71 33.45
N ASP A 567 5.21 20.35 34.60
CA ASP A 567 4.43 21.55 34.94
C ASP A 567 4.74 22.72 34.01
N THR A 568 6.01 22.85 33.59
CA THR A 568 6.43 23.83 32.58
C THR A 568 5.76 23.57 31.24
N ILE A 569 5.75 22.32 30.77
CA ILE A 569 5.11 21.92 29.51
C ILE A 569 3.61 22.22 29.55
N VAL A 570 2.90 21.80 30.61
CA VAL A 570 1.45 21.98 30.74
C VAL A 570 1.07 23.45 30.83
N THR A 571 1.81 24.25 31.60
CA THR A 571 1.59 25.70 31.68
C THR A 571 1.71 26.36 30.31
N LYS A 572 2.78 26.03 29.57
CA LYS A 572 3.02 26.59 28.23
C LYS A 572 1.99 26.13 27.19
N ALA A 573 1.47 24.91 27.29
CA ALA A 573 0.35 24.47 26.47
C ALA A 573 -0.92 25.28 26.76
N GLY A 574 -1.17 25.62 28.04
CA GLY A 574 -2.25 26.52 28.45
C GLY A 574 -2.15 27.93 27.85
N GLU A 575 -0.93 28.45 27.71
CA GLU A 575 -0.67 29.76 27.08
C GLU A 575 -0.85 29.74 25.54
N ALA A 576 -0.85 28.56 24.91
CA ALA A 576 -0.78 28.40 23.45
C ALA A 576 -2.13 28.48 22.72
N GLU A 577 -3.21 28.95 23.35
CA GLU A 577 -4.55 28.95 22.74
C GLU A 577 -4.60 29.71 21.41
N ARG A 578 -4.05 30.92 21.37
CA ARG A 578 -4.00 31.74 20.15
C ARG A 578 -3.07 31.13 19.09
N GLU A 579 -1.97 30.55 19.52
CA GLU A 579 -0.98 29.91 18.66
C GLU A 579 -1.55 28.69 17.92
N LEU A 580 -2.47 27.96 18.56
CA LEU A 580 -3.00 26.70 18.05
C LEU A 580 -4.41 26.83 17.45
N ALA A 581 -4.93 28.04 17.33
CA ALA A 581 -6.17 28.32 16.61
C ALA A 581 -6.04 27.82 15.15
N PRO A 582 -6.95 26.95 14.67
CA PRO A 582 -6.93 26.41 13.30
C PRO A 582 -6.99 27.49 12.22
#